data_AF-A0A9D1LI93-F1
#
_entry.id   AF-A0A9D1LI93-F1
#
_cell.length_a   1.000
_cell.length_b   1.000
_cell.length_c   1.000
_cell.angle_alpha   90.00
_cell.angle_beta   90.00
_cell.angle_gamma   90.00
#
_symmetry.space_group_name_H-M   'P 1'
#
loop_
_entity.id
_entity.type
_entity.pdbx_description
1 polymer ?
#
loop_
_entity_poly.entity_id
_entity_poly.type
_entity_poly.pdbx_seq_one_letter_code
_entity_poly.pdbx_strand_id
1 'polypeptide(L)' 'MYKSYKFRMYLSHEQSTQINKTFGCTRFIYNYF' A
#
# COMPACT_ATOMS: atom_id res chain seq x y z
N MET A 1 24.22 -2.43 5.32
CA MET A 1 23.24 -2.52 6.43
C MET A 1 22.01 -1.70 6.05
N TYR A 2 21.07 -2.29 5.29
CA TYR A 2 19.85 -1.59 4.89
C TYR A 2 18.91 -1.49 6.10
N LYS A 3 18.93 -0.35 6.80
CA LYS A 3 17.88 -0.04 7.77
C LYS A 3 16.59 0.12 6.99
N SER A 4 15.73 -0.89 7.05
CA SER A 4 14.34 -0.72 6.64
C SER A 4 13.70 0.27 7.61
N TYR A 5 13.51 1.50 7.16
CA TYR A 5 12.80 2.51 7.93
C TYR A 5 11.36 2.03 8.11
N LYS A 6 11.02 1.64 9.34
CA LYS A 6 9.68 1.20 9.69
C LYS A 6 8.80 2.43 9.89
N PHE A 7 8.32 3.01 8.79
CA PHE A 7 7.36 4.10 8.84
C PHE A 7 6.04 3.56 9.40
N ARG A 8 5.70 3.94 10.63
CA ARG A 8 4.36 3.74 11.19
C ARG A 8 3.47 4.86 10.67
N MET A 9 2.78 4.61 9.56
CA MET A 9 1.74 5.52 9.09
C MET A 9 0.44 5.20 9.85
N TYR A 10 -0.02 6.13 10.68
CA TYR A 10 -1.35 6.08 11.28
C TYR A 10 -2.32 6.74 10.32
N LEU A 11 -2.89 5.94 9.44
CA LEU A 11 -3.80 6.39 8.40
C LEU A 11 -5.17 6.69 8.99
N SER A 12 -5.78 7.80 8.57
CA SER A 12 -7.20 8.03 8.82
C SER A 12 -8.04 7.03 7.98
N HIS A 13 -9.31 6.84 8.34
CA HIS A 13 -10.21 5.94 7.62
C HIS A 13 -10.34 6.26 6.12
N GLU A 14 -10.24 7.55 5.77
CA GLU A 14 -10.27 8.00 4.38
C GLU A 14 -8.98 7.64 3.63
N GLN A 15 -7.83 7.85 4.27
CA GLN A 15 -6.53 7.54 3.68
C GLN A 15 -6.34 6.03 3.49
N SER A 16 -6.81 5.20 4.42
CA SER A 16 -6.76 3.75 4.27
C SER A 16 -7.62 3.28 3.08
N THR A 17 -8.80 3.88 2.90
CA THR A 17 -9.67 3.63 1.75
C THR A 17 -8.98 3.99 0.43
N GLN A 18 -8.30 5.15 0.39
CA GLN A 18 -7.61 5.61 -0.81
C GLN A 18 -6.39 4.75 -1.14
N ILE A 19 -5.60 4.36 -0.14
CA ILE A 19 -4.48 3.42 -0.27
C ILE A 19 -4.97 2.07 -0.78
N ASN A 20 -6.06 1.54 -0.23
CA ASN A 20 -6.64 0.29 -0.68
C ASN A 20 -7.13 0.35 -2.12
N LYS A 21 -7.65 1.49 -2.58
CA LYS A 21 -7.97 1.70 -4.00
C LYS A 21 -6.70 1.73 -4.86
N THR A 22 -5.69 2.52 -4.48
CA THR A 22 -4.44 2.66 -5.25
C THR A 22 -3.65 1.35 -5.36
N PHE A 23 -3.44 0.64 -4.25
CA PHE A 23 -2.75 -0.65 -4.25
C PHE A 23 -3.66 -1.82 -4.66
N GLY A 24 -4.98 -1.67 -4.56
CA GLY A 24 -5.95 -2.66 -5.06
C GLY A 24 -6.01 -2.70 -6.58
N CYS A 25 -5.97 -1.53 -7.23
CA CYS A 25 -5.99 -1.41 -8.69
C CYS A 25 -4.74 -1.99 -9.37
N THR A 26 -3.60 -2.08 -8.67
CA THR A 26 -2.33 -2.59 -9.22
C THR A 26 -2.10 -4.07 -8.99
N ARG A 27 -2.91 -4.73 -8.14
CA ARG A 27 -2.80 -6.19 -7.86
C ARG A 27 -3.22 -7.08 -9.04
N PHE A 28 -4.01 -6.57 -9.98
CA PHE A 28 -4.48 -7.36 -11.12
C PHE A 28 -3.42 -7.57 -12.21
N ILE A 29 -2.38 -6.73 -12.27
CA ILE A 29 -1.33 -6.84 -13.31
C ILE A 29 -0.28 -7.90 -12.93
N TYR A 30 -0.02 -8.09 -11.62
CA TYR A 30 0.99 -9.04 -11.14
C TYR A 30 0.51 -10.48 -11.00
N ASN A 31 -0.78 -10.76 -11.20
CA ASN A 31 -1.33 -12.11 -11.12
C ASN A 31 -1.49 -12.78 -12.51
N TYR A 32 -0.94 -12.13 -13.55
CA TYR A 32 -1.00 -12.60 -14.95
C TYR A 32 0.33 -13.21 -15.45
N PHE A 33 1.39 -13.18 -14.64
CA PHE A 33 2.70 -13.77 -14.94
C PHE A 33 3.12 -14.76 -13.85
#